data_AF-A0A9E2GX27-F1
#
_entry.id   AF-A0A9E2GX27-F1
#
_cell.length_a   1.000
_cell.length_b   1.000
_cell.length_c   1.000
_cell.angle_alpha   90.00
_cell.angle_beta   90.00
_cell.angle_gamma   90.00
#
_symmetry.space_group_name_H-M   'P 1'
#
loop_
_entity.id
_entity.type
_entity.pdbx_description
1 polymer ?
#
loop_
_entity_poly.entity_id
_entity_poly.type
_entity_poly.pdbx_seq_one_letter_code
_entity_poly.pdbx_strand_id
1 'polypeptide(L)'
;MANLRVKLQNSVKVYTLFKKLTTIGRDEANDVIIRDPLVDDVHAHLLFDGKNYQILATEGKNTFLVNGRRRSKHKLSDEDTLRIGDAEVVFLEREPVAEPARPRGPQGASDYQKLFDVARRILNETDLSVVLENLMDVVVEITGADKGFLILTHNEKMDIKVARNVARENIAQAVDQVSDSIIARVVRNKKPLIVSDALNHEEFATARSVMDLNLNSVMCVPLLDRGNLIGLIYVGNS
;
A
#
# COMPACT_ATOMS: atom_id res chain seq x y z
N MET A 1 -2.14 -15.83 -0.80
CA MET A 1 -0.91 -15.94 -1.62
C MET A 1 0.27 -15.64 -0.70
N ALA A 2 1.37 -16.39 -0.83
CA ALA A 2 2.53 -16.21 0.02
C ALA A 2 3.50 -15.17 -0.56
N ASN A 3 4.31 -14.57 0.31
CA ASN A 3 5.23 -13.48 -0.04
C ASN A 3 6.58 -13.70 0.64
N LEU A 4 7.63 -13.16 0.01
CA LEU A 4 8.93 -12.96 0.62
C LEU A 4 9.13 -11.47 0.88
N ARG A 5 9.32 -11.10 2.14
CA ARG A 5 9.76 -9.76 2.52
C ARG A 5 11.28 -9.76 2.67
N VAL A 6 11.97 -9.13 1.72
CA VAL A 6 13.42 -9.07 1.64
C VAL A 6 13.89 -7.71 2.14
N LYS A 7 14.71 -7.71 3.18
CA LYS A 7 15.32 -6.50 3.75
C LYS A 7 16.81 -6.47 3.39
N LEU A 8 17.20 -5.43 2.67
CA LEU A 8 18.56 -5.18 2.20
C LEU A 8 19.03 -3.83 2.72
N GLN A 9 19.97 -3.80 3.66
CA GLN A 9 20.63 -2.62 4.26
C GLN A 9 19.68 -1.45 4.60
N ASN A 10 19.15 -0.71 3.61
CA ASN A 10 18.24 0.43 3.75
C ASN A 10 16.91 0.32 2.96
N SER A 11 16.59 -0.82 2.35
CA SER A 11 15.35 -1.00 1.57
C SER A 11 14.65 -2.30 1.95
N VAL A 12 13.32 -2.27 1.94
CA VAL A 12 12.47 -3.46 2.08
C VAL A 12 11.73 -3.63 0.77
N LYS A 13 11.87 -4.80 0.16
CA LYS A 13 11.12 -5.20 -1.04
C LYS A 13 10.25 -6.42 -0.70
N VAL A 14 9.05 -6.44 -1.25
CA VAL A 14 8.13 -7.58 -1.11
C VAL A 14 8.01 -8.25 -2.47
N TYR A 15 8.20 -9.56 -2.49
CA TYR A 15 8.08 -10.40 -3.68
C TYR A 15 6.92 -11.37 -3.48
N THR A 16 5.90 -11.27 -4.32
CA THR A 16 4.76 -12.20 -4.30
C THR A 16 5.11 -13.48 -5.04
N LEU A 17 4.81 -14.62 -4.43
CA LEU A 17 5.18 -15.94 -4.94
C LEU A 17 4.08 -16.53 -5.82
N PHE A 18 4.17 -16.30 -7.13
CA PHE A 18 3.20 -16.82 -8.12
C PHE A 18 3.61 -18.15 -8.74
N LYS A 19 4.93 -18.42 -8.83
CA LYS A 19 5.49 -19.57 -9.54
C LYS A 19 5.63 -20.76 -8.59
N LYS A 20 5.55 -21.99 -9.16
CA LYS A 20 5.88 -23.23 -8.42
C LYS A 20 7.35 -23.30 -8.01
N LEU A 21 8.23 -22.68 -8.79
CA LEU A 21 9.66 -22.55 -8.53
C LEU A 21 10.00 -21.07 -8.62
N THR A 22 10.56 -20.54 -7.54
CA THR A 22 11.09 -19.18 -7.44
C THR A 22 12.59 -19.26 -7.23
N THR A 23 13.37 -18.58 -8.06
CA THR A 23 14.85 -18.56 -7.96
C THR A 23 15.33 -17.35 -7.16
N ILE A 24 16.35 -17.55 -6.34
CA ILE A 24 16.95 -16.54 -5.48
C ILE A 24 18.46 -16.54 -5.70
N GLY A 25 19.03 -15.38 -6.03
CA GLY A 25 20.46 -15.27 -6.30
C GLY A 25 20.89 -13.86 -6.63
N ARG A 26 22.18 -13.69 -6.93
CA ARG A 26 22.79 -12.42 -7.28
C ARG A 26 22.55 -12.01 -8.74
N ASP A 27 22.45 -12.99 -9.62
CA ASP A 27 22.23 -12.76 -11.06
C ASP A 27 20.86 -12.09 -11.30
N GLU A 28 20.79 -11.21 -12.29
CA GLU A 28 19.58 -10.46 -12.62
C GLU A 28 18.48 -11.34 -13.25
N ALA A 29 18.80 -12.55 -13.70
CA ALA A 29 17.83 -13.52 -14.18
C ALA A 29 17.02 -14.21 -13.06
N ASN A 30 17.35 -13.98 -11.79
CA ASN A 30 16.59 -14.56 -10.67
C ASN A 30 15.28 -13.81 -10.40
N ASP A 31 14.28 -14.55 -9.92
CA ASP A 31 13.01 -13.95 -9.49
C ASP A 31 13.19 -13.02 -8.26
N VAL A 32 14.09 -13.40 -7.34
CA VAL A 32 14.46 -12.60 -6.18
C VAL A 32 15.95 -12.30 -6.23
N ILE A 33 16.27 -11.05 -6.57
CA ILE A 33 17.64 -10.59 -6.76
C ILE A 33 18.19 -10.06 -5.43
N ILE A 34 19.24 -10.68 -4.93
CA ILE A 34 19.99 -10.25 -3.73
C ILE A 34 21.40 -9.86 -4.19
N ARG A 35 21.63 -8.55 -4.36
CA ARG A 35 22.93 -8.01 -4.77
C ARG A 35 23.90 -7.97 -3.60
N ASP A 36 24.48 -9.12 -3.30
CA ASP A 36 25.42 -9.32 -2.20
C ASP A 36 26.61 -10.18 -2.67
N PRO A 37 27.87 -9.77 -2.40
CA PRO A 37 29.05 -10.56 -2.76
C PRO A 37 29.11 -11.97 -2.16
N LEU A 38 28.42 -12.21 -1.03
CA LEU A 38 28.33 -13.50 -0.35
C LEU A 38 27.22 -14.40 -0.92
N VAL A 39 26.47 -13.91 -1.91
CA VAL A 39 25.37 -14.62 -2.57
C VAL A 39 25.81 -15.03 -3.97
N ASP A 40 25.59 -16.30 -4.28
CA ASP A 40 25.92 -16.88 -5.57
C ASP A 40 24.94 -16.39 -6.64
N ASP A 41 25.36 -16.48 -7.90
CA ASP A 41 24.56 -16.11 -9.06
C ASP A 41 23.19 -16.80 -9.04
N VAL A 42 23.14 -18.08 -8.65
CA VAL A 42 21.90 -18.77 -8.26
C VAL A 42 22.14 -19.46 -6.91
N HIS A 43 21.60 -18.90 -5.83
CA HIS A 43 21.94 -19.33 -4.47
C HIS A 43 20.93 -20.32 -3.87
N ALA A 44 19.65 -20.11 -4.11
CA ALA A 44 18.59 -20.96 -3.59
C ALA A 44 17.36 -20.99 -4.50
N HIS A 45 16.61 -22.08 -4.40
CA HIS A 45 15.32 -22.30 -5.03
C HIS A 45 14.25 -22.44 -3.96
N LEU A 46 13.13 -21.77 -4.18
CA LEU A 46 11.92 -21.91 -3.37
C LEU A 46 10.87 -22.65 -4.19
N LEU A 47 10.45 -23.81 -3.69
CA LEU A 47 9.51 -24.72 -4.35
C LEU A 47 8.18 -24.74 -3.61
N PHE A 48 7.09 -24.69 -4.37
CA PHE A 48 5.73 -24.94 -3.89
C PHE A 48 5.26 -26.33 -4.34
N ASP A 49 5.05 -27.24 -3.40
CA ASP A 49 4.63 -28.63 -3.67
C ASP A 49 3.10 -28.78 -3.91
N GLY A 50 2.36 -27.65 -3.92
CA GLY A 50 0.90 -27.61 -3.97
C GLY A 50 0.24 -27.39 -2.61
N LYS A 51 0.98 -27.61 -1.52
CA LYS A 51 0.50 -27.42 -0.15
C LYS A 51 1.46 -26.58 0.71
N ASN A 52 2.76 -26.72 0.52
CA ASN A 52 3.78 -26.09 1.35
C ASN A 52 4.89 -25.50 0.49
N TYR A 53 5.55 -24.49 1.03
CA TYR A 53 6.77 -23.94 0.47
C TYR A 53 8.00 -24.59 1.09
N GLN A 54 9.02 -24.81 0.28
CA GLN A 54 10.30 -25.38 0.70
C GLN A 54 11.44 -24.63 0.01
N ILE A 55 12.41 -24.18 0.79
CA ILE A 55 13.64 -23.59 0.27
C ILE A 55 14.74 -24.66 0.21
N LEU A 56 15.49 -24.63 -0.87
CA LEU A 56 16.59 -25.53 -1.21
C LEU A 56 17.78 -24.69 -1.67
N ALA A 57 18.97 -24.98 -1.17
CA ALA A 57 20.18 -24.39 -1.72
C ALA A 57 20.46 -25.05 -3.07
N THR A 58 20.98 -24.28 -4.02
CA THR A 58 21.48 -24.85 -5.28
C THR A 58 22.65 -25.79 -4.99
N GLU A 59 22.86 -26.82 -5.82
CA GLU A 59 23.89 -27.85 -5.60
C GLU A 59 25.28 -27.22 -5.33
N GLY A 60 25.91 -27.55 -4.18
CA GLY A 60 27.21 -26.99 -3.78
C GLY A 60 27.38 -26.78 -2.27
N LYS A 61 28.32 -25.90 -1.88
CA LYS A 61 28.60 -25.46 -0.49
C LYS A 61 27.58 -24.43 0.03
N ASN A 62 26.55 -24.12 -0.76
CA ASN A 62 25.59 -23.07 -0.45
C ASN A 62 24.70 -23.46 0.72
N THR A 63 24.56 -22.54 1.65
CA THR A 63 23.71 -22.69 2.81
C THR A 63 23.12 -21.33 3.16
N PHE A 64 21.89 -21.37 3.66
CA PHE A 64 21.23 -20.21 4.23
C PHE A 64 20.98 -20.47 5.72
N LEU A 65 20.79 -19.41 6.48
CA LEU A 65 20.36 -19.54 7.87
C LEU A 65 18.84 -19.50 7.90
N VAL A 66 18.21 -20.40 8.64
CA VAL A 66 16.78 -20.34 8.98
C VAL A 66 16.67 -20.22 10.48
N ASN A 67 16.05 -19.14 10.96
CA ASN A 67 15.90 -18.84 12.38
C ASN A 67 17.23 -19.01 13.15
N GLY A 68 18.32 -18.52 12.55
CA GLY A 68 19.69 -18.58 13.09
C GLY A 68 20.45 -19.89 12.87
N ARG A 69 19.84 -20.93 12.27
CA ARG A 69 20.49 -22.25 12.05
C ARG A 69 20.84 -22.47 10.59
N ARG A 70 22.07 -22.90 10.30
CA ARG A 70 22.52 -23.20 8.93
C ARG A 70 21.81 -24.42 8.37
N ARG A 71 21.20 -24.27 7.19
CA ARG A 71 20.45 -25.30 6.47
C ARG A 71 20.77 -25.22 4.97
N SER A 72 20.67 -26.36 4.29
CA SER A 72 20.65 -26.46 2.83
C SER A 72 19.26 -26.78 2.29
N LYS A 73 18.32 -27.16 3.16
CA LYS A 73 16.92 -27.47 2.86
C LYS A 73 16.05 -27.17 4.07
N HIS A 74 14.92 -26.52 3.88
CA HIS A 74 13.96 -26.26 4.95
C HIS A 74 12.53 -26.09 4.41
N LYS A 75 11.55 -26.65 5.12
CA LYS A 75 10.13 -26.44 4.84
C LYS A 75 9.69 -25.15 5.53
N LEU A 76 9.26 -24.16 4.75
CA LEU A 76 8.91 -22.84 5.25
C LEU A 76 7.56 -22.88 5.98
N SER A 77 7.52 -22.20 7.12
CA SER A 77 6.32 -21.87 7.89
C SER A 77 6.18 -20.36 7.97
N ASP A 78 4.96 -19.86 8.20
CA ASP A 78 4.69 -18.43 8.35
C ASP A 78 5.67 -17.78 9.35
N GLU A 79 6.17 -16.60 8.98
CA GLU A 79 7.18 -15.80 9.71
C GLU A 79 8.59 -16.40 9.80
N ASP A 80 8.89 -17.51 9.11
CA ASP A 80 10.26 -18.04 9.04
C ASP A 80 11.23 -16.97 8.52
N THR A 81 12.30 -16.74 9.28
CA THR A 81 13.33 -15.75 8.94
C THR A 81 14.55 -16.46 8.37
N LEU A 82 14.86 -16.13 7.12
CA LEU A 82 15.98 -16.64 6.36
C LEU A 82 17.09 -15.59 6.30
N ARG A 83 18.35 -16.02 6.34
CA ARG A 83 19.50 -15.16 6.02
C ARG A 83 20.27 -15.75 4.84
N ILE A 84 20.39 -14.95 3.78
CA ILE A 84 21.09 -15.28 2.54
C ILE A 84 22.09 -14.14 2.27
N GLY A 85 23.38 -14.41 2.46
CA GLY A 85 24.38 -13.32 2.61
C GLY A 85 24.05 -12.46 3.83
N ASP A 86 24.01 -11.14 3.62
CA ASP A 86 23.57 -10.13 4.59
C ASP A 86 22.07 -9.79 4.47
N ALA A 87 21.37 -10.36 3.48
CA ALA A 87 19.94 -10.15 3.31
C ALA A 87 19.13 -10.95 4.34
N GLU A 88 18.20 -10.26 5.00
CA GLU A 88 17.19 -10.88 5.85
C GLU A 88 15.90 -11.05 5.04
N VAL A 89 15.44 -12.29 4.90
CA VAL A 89 14.27 -12.65 4.09
C VAL A 89 13.24 -13.31 4.99
N VAL A 90 12.07 -12.70 5.14
CA VAL A 90 10.96 -13.26 5.95
C VAL A 90 9.93 -13.87 5.02
N PHE A 91 9.56 -15.13 5.25
CA PHE A 91 8.48 -15.80 4.54
C PHE A 91 7.14 -15.50 5.22
N LEU A 92 6.12 -15.14 4.44
CA LEU A 92 4.79 -14.82 4.92
C LEU A 92 3.76 -15.63 4.11
N GLU A 93 2.96 -16.48 4.76
CA GLU A 93 1.94 -17.32 4.08
C GLU A 93 0.79 -16.50 3.46
N ARG A 94 0.62 -15.27 3.97
CA ARG A 94 -0.37 -14.30 3.50
C ARG A 94 0.35 -12.99 3.21
N GLU A 95 -0.26 -12.13 2.41
CA GLU A 95 0.19 -10.73 2.41
C GLU A 95 0.16 -10.24 3.85
N PRO A 96 1.26 -9.64 4.35
CA PRO A 96 1.11 -8.79 5.51
C PRO A 96 0.09 -7.77 5.06
N VAL A 97 -1.08 -7.75 5.71
CA VAL A 97 -1.98 -6.61 5.62
C VAL A 97 -1.05 -5.45 5.91
N ALA A 98 -0.76 -4.62 4.90
CA ALA A 98 0.06 -3.45 5.12
C ALA A 98 -0.57 -2.77 6.33
N GLU A 99 0.13 -2.75 7.46
CA GLU A 99 -0.24 -1.80 8.50
C GLU A 99 -0.27 -0.49 7.73
N PRO A 100 -1.44 0.16 7.60
CA PRO A 100 -1.54 1.39 6.84
C PRO A 100 -0.41 2.23 7.37
N ALA A 101 0.53 2.60 6.47
CA ALA A 101 1.82 3.16 6.84
C ALA A 101 1.57 4.09 8.00
N ARG A 102 2.04 3.72 9.23
CA ARG A 102 1.71 4.50 10.43
C ARG A 102 1.97 5.93 10.01
N PRO A 103 0.94 6.80 9.96
CA PRO A 103 1.10 8.13 9.40
C PRO A 103 2.32 8.67 10.11
N ARG A 104 3.39 8.93 9.33
CA ARG A 104 4.61 9.48 9.92
C ARG A 104 4.11 10.74 10.59
N GLY A 105 4.11 10.73 11.93
CA GLY A 105 3.67 11.88 12.70
C GLY A 105 4.43 13.09 12.17
N PRO A 106 3.84 14.29 12.25
CA PRO A 106 4.41 15.52 11.69
C PRO A 106 5.94 15.54 11.86
N GLN A 107 6.70 15.48 10.76
CA GLN A 107 8.15 15.22 10.81
C GLN A 107 8.96 16.49 11.09
N GLY A 108 8.29 17.64 11.19
CA GLY A 108 8.89 18.92 11.52
C GLY A 108 7.88 19.91 12.08
N ALA A 109 8.38 21.04 12.59
CA ALA A 109 7.56 22.13 13.12
C ALA A 109 6.54 22.68 12.09
N SER A 110 6.84 22.58 10.78
CA SER A 110 5.93 23.05 9.72
C SER A 110 4.66 22.22 9.59
N ASP A 111 4.73 20.91 9.82
CA ASP A 111 3.56 20.03 9.69
C ASP A 111 2.58 20.25 10.85
N TYR A 112 3.11 20.48 12.06
CA TYR A 112 2.30 20.92 13.20
C TYR A 112 1.71 22.32 13.00
N GLN A 113 2.45 23.25 12.38
CA GLN A 113 1.91 24.56 12.01
C GLN A 113 0.75 24.43 11.03
N LYS A 114 0.87 23.60 9.98
CA LYS A 114 -0.22 23.33 9.03
C LYS A 114 -1.46 22.76 9.73
N LEU A 115 -1.28 21.78 10.62
CA LEU A 115 -2.38 21.23 11.41
C LEU A 115 -3.02 22.28 12.33
N PHE A 116 -2.20 23.12 12.98
CA PHE A 116 -2.68 24.19 13.85
C PHE A 116 -3.44 25.28 13.05
N ASP A 117 -2.96 25.63 11.86
CA ASP A 117 -3.63 26.59 10.99
C ASP A 117 -4.99 26.07 10.52
N VAL A 118 -5.09 24.78 10.19
CA VAL A 118 -6.37 24.12 9.90
C VAL A 118 -7.29 24.16 11.13
N ALA A 119 -6.79 23.77 12.30
CA ALA A 119 -7.57 23.81 13.54
C ALA A 119 -8.08 25.22 13.87
N ARG A 120 -7.25 26.25 13.68
CA ARG A 120 -7.64 27.65 13.91
C ARG A 120 -8.71 28.14 12.94
N ARG A 121 -8.66 27.70 11.67
CA ARG A 121 -9.70 28.01 10.69
C ARG A 121 -11.03 27.33 11.05
N ILE A 122 -10.99 26.07 11.50
CA ILE A 122 -12.18 25.35 11.99
C ILE A 122 -12.83 26.11 13.16
N LEU A 123 -12.02 26.63 14.09
CA LEU A 123 -12.53 27.32 15.29
C LEU A 123 -13.16 28.70 15.01
N ASN A 124 -12.79 29.33 13.90
CA ASN A 124 -13.21 30.71 13.57
C ASN A 124 -14.21 30.78 12.41
N GLU A 125 -14.53 29.65 11.79
CA GLU A 125 -15.48 29.57 10.68
C GLU A 125 -16.80 28.99 11.15
N THR A 126 -17.89 29.68 10.87
CA THR A 126 -19.24 29.27 11.28
C THR A 126 -19.93 28.41 10.22
N ASP A 127 -19.47 28.46 8.96
CA ASP A 127 -19.97 27.61 7.89
C ASP A 127 -19.15 26.33 7.76
N LEU A 128 -19.77 25.20 8.14
CA LEU A 128 -19.16 23.88 8.02
C LEU A 128 -18.69 23.57 6.59
N SER A 129 -19.39 24.05 5.57
CA SER A 129 -19.04 23.80 4.16
C SER A 129 -17.69 24.42 3.83
N VAL A 130 -17.49 25.67 4.25
CA VAL A 130 -16.23 26.42 4.05
C VAL A 130 -15.08 25.74 4.80
N VAL A 131 -15.34 25.22 6.00
CA VAL A 131 -14.35 24.44 6.76
C VAL A 131 -13.92 23.18 6.00
N LEU A 132 -14.88 22.39 5.52
CA LEU A 132 -14.60 21.13 4.84
C LEU A 132 -13.90 21.35 3.49
N GLU A 133 -14.26 22.41 2.77
CA GLU A 133 -13.57 22.84 1.55
C GLU A 133 -12.10 23.20 1.82
N ASN A 134 -11.84 24.04 2.83
CA ASN A 134 -10.48 24.40 3.23
C ASN A 134 -9.65 23.20 3.70
N LEU A 135 -10.29 22.27 4.42
CA LEU A 135 -9.64 21.01 4.83
C LEU A 135 -9.22 20.23 3.59
N MET A 136 -10.12 20.09 2.60
CA MET A 136 -9.82 19.34 1.38
C MET A 136 -8.70 20.01 0.57
N ASP A 137 -8.66 21.34 0.48
CA ASP A 137 -7.54 22.05 -0.18
C ASP A 137 -6.19 21.67 0.44
N VAL A 138 -6.12 21.64 1.77
CA VAL A 138 -4.89 21.27 2.49
C VAL A 138 -4.55 19.79 2.28
N VAL A 139 -5.55 18.91 2.24
CA VAL A 139 -5.34 17.49 1.93
C VAL A 139 -4.74 17.34 0.53
N VAL A 140 -5.37 17.93 -0.49
CA VAL A 140 -4.91 17.90 -1.89
C VAL A 140 -3.47 18.43 -2.01
N GLU A 141 -3.17 19.55 -1.34
CA GLU A 141 -1.84 20.15 -1.31
C GLU A 141 -0.78 19.25 -0.66
N ILE A 142 -1.09 18.63 0.50
CA ILE A 142 -0.16 17.77 1.22
C ILE A 142 0.06 16.44 0.48
N THR A 143 -0.98 15.88 -0.11
CA THR A 143 -0.88 14.62 -0.85
C THR A 143 -0.26 14.79 -2.24
N GLY A 144 -0.20 16.02 -2.76
CA GLY A 144 0.18 16.30 -4.14
C GLY A 144 -0.80 15.69 -5.14
N ALA A 145 -2.08 15.64 -4.78
CA ALA A 145 -3.11 15.07 -5.63
C ALA A 145 -3.67 16.12 -6.59
N ASP A 146 -4.23 15.71 -7.73
CA ASP A 146 -4.87 16.62 -8.68
C ASP A 146 -6.27 17.04 -8.19
N LYS A 147 -6.94 16.11 -7.49
CA LYS A 147 -8.30 16.25 -7.00
C LYS A 147 -8.54 15.48 -5.71
N GLY A 148 -9.46 15.99 -4.90
CA GLY A 148 -9.85 15.42 -3.62
C GLY A 148 -11.35 15.55 -3.36
N PHE A 149 -11.92 14.53 -2.73
CA PHE A 149 -13.33 14.38 -2.46
C PHE A 149 -13.54 13.98 -1.00
N LEU A 150 -14.50 14.63 -0.35
CA LEU A 150 -15.02 14.22 0.95
C LEU A 150 -16.40 13.62 0.74
N ILE A 151 -16.51 12.33 1.05
CA ILE A 151 -17.75 11.57 0.94
C ILE A 151 -18.24 11.32 2.35
N LEU A 152 -19.41 11.80 2.71
CA LEU A 152 -20.00 11.50 4.01
C LEU A 152 -21.12 10.48 3.85
N THR A 153 -21.27 9.60 4.83
CA THR A 153 -22.40 8.67 4.85
C THR A 153 -23.51 9.17 5.76
N HIS A 154 -24.75 9.09 5.28
CA HIS A 154 -25.96 9.36 6.04
C HIS A 154 -27.02 8.32 5.67
N ASN A 155 -27.51 7.57 6.65
CA ASN A 155 -28.47 6.47 6.46
C ASN A 155 -28.03 5.48 5.36
N GLU A 156 -26.76 5.05 5.42
CA GLU A 156 -26.13 4.13 4.45
C GLU A 156 -25.99 4.66 3.01
N LYS A 157 -26.49 5.87 2.73
CA LYS A 157 -26.21 6.58 1.48
C LYS A 157 -24.91 7.35 1.59
N MET A 158 -24.18 7.42 0.49
CA MET A 158 -22.93 8.17 0.38
C MET A 158 -23.18 9.42 -0.46
N ASP A 159 -22.91 10.57 0.12
CA ASP A 159 -23.01 11.85 -0.56
C ASP A 159 -21.62 12.49 -0.63
N ILE A 160 -21.22 12.91 -1.83
CA ILE A 160 -20.05 13.78 -1.99
C ILE A 160 -20.42 15.15 -1.43
N LYS A 161 -19.81 15.54 -0.30
CA LYS A 161 -20.04 16.85 0.33
C LYS A 161 -19.05 17.90 -0.16
N VAL A 162 -17.84 17.49 -0.51
CA VAL A 162 -16.79 18.37 -1.02
C VAL A 162 -16.09 17.69 -2.19
N ALA A 163 -15.79 18.44 -3.24
CA ALA A 163 -14.98 18.02 -4.37
C ALA A 163 -14.13 19.20 -4.84
N ARG A 164 -12.80 19.09 -4.68
CA ARG A 164 -11.83 20.17 -4.93
C ARG A 164 -10.73 19.70 -5.85
N ASN A 165 -10.30 20.58 -6.75
CA ASN A 165 -9.09 20.38 -7.54
C ASN A 165 -7.88 21.07 -6.89
N VAL A 166 -6.69 20.86 -7.45
CA VAL A 166 -5.45 21.52 -7.02
C VAL A 166 -5.50 23.06 -7.14
N ALA A 167 -6.36 23.60 -7.99
CA ALA A 167 -6.60 25.04 -8.15
C ALA A 167 -7.57 25.61 -7.09
N ARG A 168 -8.03 24.79 -6.13
CA ARG A 168 -9.01 25.15 -5.08
C ARG A 168 -10.39 25.53 -5.62
N GLU A 169 -10.75 24.97 -6.77
CA GLU A 169 -12.06 25.15 -7.39
C GLU A 169 -12.95 23.94 -7.12
N ASN A 170 -14.26 24.19 -7.05
CA ASN A 170 -15.24 23.14 -6.90
C ASN A 170 -15.43 22.37 -8.22
N ILE A 171 -15.42 21.04 -8.13
CA ILE A 171 -15.55 20.16 -9.29
C ILE A 171 -17.03 19.86 -9.57
N ALA A 172 -17.51 20.23 -10.75
CA ALA A 172 -18.83 19.82 -11.24
C ALA A 172 -18.85 18.32 -11.58
N GLN A 173 -20.01 17.67 -11.44
CA GLN A 173 -20.19 16.23 -11.73
C GLN A 173 -19.20 15.32 -10.97
N ALA A 174 -18.95 15.65 -9.70
CA ALA A 174 -17.98 14.95 -8.86
C ALA A 174 -18.23 13.42 -8.72
N VAL A 175 -19.49 12.99 -8.85
CA VAL A 175 -19.88 11.57 -8.76
C VAL A 175 -19.19 10.75 -9.85
N ASP A 176 -19.03 11.32 -11.04
CA ASP A 176 -18.42 10.65 -12.19
C ASP A 176 -16.89 10.69 -12.12
N GLN A 177 -16.29 11.11 -11.02
CA GLN A 177 -14.82 11.21 -10.88
C GLN A 177 -14.24 10.34 -9.76
N VAL A 178 -15.08 9.52 -9.14
CA VAL A 178 -14.67 8.57 -8.11
C VAL A 178 -14.94 7.14 -8.56
N SER A 179 -14.08 6.22 -8.17
CA SER A 179 -14.24 4.81 -8.53
C SER A 179 -15.08 4.05 -7.49
N ASP A 180 -16.24 3.55 -7.91
CA ASP A 180 -17.13 2.74 -7.09
C ASP A 180 -16.47 1.47 -6.53
N SER A 181 -15.63 0.81 -7.33
CA SER A 181 -14.93 -0.41 -6.93
C SER A 181 -13.96 -0.17 -5.77
N ILE A 182 -13.23 0.96 -5.82
CA ILE A 182 -12.30 1.41 -4.79
C ILE A 182 -13.06 1.81 -3.52
N ILE A 183 -14.13 2.59 -3.67
CA ILE A 183 -15.00 2.98 -2.55
C ILE A 183 -15.57 1.73 -1.87
N ALA A 184 -16.18 0.82 -2.63
CA ALA A 184 -16.77 -0.39 -2.09
C ALA A 184 -15.76 -1.28 -1.35
N ARG A 185 -14.50 -1.33 -1.82
CA ARG A 185 -13.40 -2.05 -1.15
C ARG A 185 -13.10 -1.45 0.22
N VAL A 186 -12.93 -0.12 0.28
CA VAL A 186 -12.60 0.59 1.53
C VAL A 186 -13.74 0.52 2.53
N VAL A 187 -14.98 0.69 2.07
CA VAL A 187 -16.19 0.60 2.91
C VAL A 187 -16.30 -0.78 3.55
N ARG A 188 -16.11 -1.84 2.75
CA ARG A 188 -16.20 -3.23 3.21
C ARG A 188 -15.13 -3.57 4.23
N ASN A 189 -13.89 -3.14 3.96
CA ASN A 189 -12.74 -3.52 4.77
C ASN A 189 -12.48 -2.56 5.95
N LYS A 190 -13.06 -1.36 5.91
CA LYS A 190 -12.80 -0.24 6.84
C LYS A 190 -11.31 0.04 7.03
N LYS A 191 -10.52 -0.12 5.95
CA LYS A 191 -9.07 0.11 5.93
C LYS A 191 -8.70 1.05 4.78
N PRO A 192 -7.67 1.91 4.96
CA PRO A 192 -7.16 2.72 3.87
C PRO A 192 -6.70 1.86 2.69
N LEU A 193 -6.89 2.37 1.48
CA LEU A 193 -6.41 1.78 0.23
C LEU A 193 -5.61 2.85 -0.52
N ILE A 194 -4.38 2.50 -0.92
CA ILE A 194 -3.52 3.34 -1.75
C ILE A 194 -3.11 2.50 -2.94
N VAL A 195 -3.33 3.00 -4.15
CA VAL A 195 -2.91 2.38 -5.39
C VAL A 195 -2.10 3.39 -6.18
N SER A 196 -0.81 3.09 -6.38
CA SER A 196 0.12 3.99 -7.06
C SER A 196 0.05 3.91 -8.59
N ASP A 197 -0.47 2.81 -9.11
CA ASP A 197 -0.72 2.57 -10.53
C ASP A 197 -2.01 1.73 -10.65
N ALA A 198 -3.16 2.40 -10.72
CA ALA A 198 -4.45 1.70 -10.67
C ALA A 198 -4.78 0.98 -11.98
N LEU A 199 -4.26 1.46 -13.12
CA LEU A 199 -4.42 0.83 -14.43
C LEU A 199 -3.65 -0.48 -14.57
N ASN A 200 -2.56 -0.66 -13.82
CA ASN A 200 -1.78 -1.91 -13.82
C ASN A 200 -1.98 -2.77 -12.54
N HIS A 201 -2.89 -2.39 -11.65
CA HIS A 201 -3.14 -3.12 -10.41
C HIS A 201 -4.03 -4.35 -10.62
N GLU A 202 -3.60 -5.54 -10.15
CA GLU A 202 -4.28 -6.82 -10.41
C GLU A 202 -5.79 -6.83 -10.05
N GLU A 203 -6.19 -6.17 -8.94
CA GLU A 203 -7.60 -6.09 -8.52
C GLU A 203 -8.42 -5.01 -9.26
N PHE A 204 -7.78 -3.97 -9.82
CA PHE A 204 -8.46 -2.75 -10.27
C PHE A 204 -8.25 -2.39 -11.74
N ALA A 205 -7.24 -2.95 -12.39
CA ALA A 205 -6.92 -2.74 -13.81
C ALA A 205 -8.09 -3.08 -14.73
N THR A 206 -8.87 -4.11 -14.38
CA THR A 206 -10.05 -4.53 -15.15
C THR A 206 -11.33 -3.83 -14.71
N ALA A 207 -11.29 -2.98 -13.68
CA ALA A 207 -12.47 -2.28 -13.19
C ALA A 207 -12.84 -1.17 -14.18
N ARG A 208 -14.07 -1.22 -14.68
CA ARG A 208 -14.60 -0.24 -15.65
C ARG A 208 -14.48 1.19 -15.15
N SER A 209 -14.75 1.43 -13.86
CA SER A 209 -14.61 2.74 -13.22
C SER A 209 -13.17 3.25 -13.14
N VAL A 210 -12.15 2.38 -13.18
CA VAL A 210 -10.74 2.80 -13.15
C VAL A 210 -10.26 3.14 -14.56
N MET A 211 -10.68 2.34 -15.55
CA MET A 211 -10.38 2.58 -16.96
C MET A 211 -11.09 3.84 -17.49
N ASP A 212 -12.38 4.00 -17.22
CA ASP A 212 -13.18 5.14 -17.72
C ASP A 212 -12.68 6.49 -17.16
N LEU A 213 -12.08 6.48 -15.97
CA LEU A 213 -11.55 7.67 -15.29
C LEU A 213 -10.06 7.94 -15.53
N ASN A 214 -9.39 7.07 -16.29
CA ASN A 214 -7.94 7.07 -16.50
C ASN A 214 -7.16 7.27 -15.19
N LEU A 215 -7.56 6.56 -14.14
CA LEU A 215 -7.05 6.82 -12.79
C LEU A 215 -5.61 6.28 -12.67
N ASN A 216 -4.62 7.16 -12.65
CA ASN A 216 -3.21 6.80 -12.52
C ASN A 216 -2.89 6.36 -11.09
N SER A 217 -3.26 7.18 -10.12
CA SER A 217 -3.05 6.86 -8.70
C SER A 217 -4.22 7.34 -7.85
N VAL A 218 -4.42 6.68 -6.71
CA VAL A 218 -5.55 6.94 -5.83
C VAL A 218 -5.23 6.56 -4.40
N MET A 219 -5.71 7.37 -3.47
CA MET A 219 -5.78 7.05 -2.05
C MET A 219 -7.21 7.25 -1.57
N CYS A 220 -7.78 6.21 -0.96
CA CYS A 220 -9.09 6.25 -0.33
C CYS A 220 -8.98 5.81 1.13
N VAL A 221 -9.37 6.70 2.04
CA VAL A 221 -9.19 6.55 3.49
C VAL A 221 -10.55 6.60 4.17
N PRO A 222 -10.92 5.59 4.99
CA PRO A 222 -12.17 5.62 5.73
C PRO A 222 -12.10 6.56 6.93
N LEU A 223 -13.13 7.39 7.08
CA LEU A 223 -13.37 8.18 8.28
C LEU A 223 -14.20 7.34 9.25
N LEU A 224 -13.64 7.04 10.42
CA LEU A 224 -14.24 6.16 11.40
C LEU A 224 -14.49 6.92 12.71
N ASP A 225 -15.71 6.85 13.23
CA ASP A 225 -16.04 7.24 14.61
C ASP A 225 -16.33 5.97 15.42
N ARG A 226 -15.49 5.67 16.41
CA ARG A 226 -15.59 4.47 17.26
C ARG A 226 -15.79 3.16 16.47
N GLY A 227 -15.15 3.06 15.30
CA GLY A 227 -15.24 1.89 14.39
C GLY A 227 -16.43 1.91 13.42
N ASN A 228 -17.33 2.89 13.52
CA ASN A 228 -18.40 3.12 12.57
C ASN A 228 -17.91 4.01 11.43
N LEU A 229 -18.24 3.63 10.19
CA LEU A 229 -17.88 4.44 9.03
C LEU A 229 -18.79 5.67 8.99
N ILE A 230 -18.19 6.86 9.02
CA ILE A 230 -18.89 8.15 8.90
C ILE A 230 -18.63 8.83 7.55
N GLY A 231 -17.63 8.35 6.81
CA GLY A 231 -17.30 8.89 5.49
C GLY A 231 -16.00 8.33 4.93
N LEU A 232 -15.54 8.94 3.84
CA LEU A 232 -14.32 8.62 3.13
C LEU A 232 -13.64 9.92 2.68
N ILE A 233 -12.32 9.96 2.75
CA ILE A 233 -11.51 10.90 1.97
C ILE A 233 -10.99 10.14 0.76
N TYR A 234 -11.23 10.66 -0.43
CA TYR A 234 -10.75 10.09 -1.69
C TYR A 234 -9.93 11.14 -2.41
N VAL A 235 -8.68 10.84 -2.73
CA VAL A 235 -7.82 11.69 -3.56
C VAL A 235 -7.26 10.87 -4.69
N GLY A 236 -7.00 11.49 -5.84
CA GLY A 236 -6.42 10.76 -6.97
C GLY A 236 -5.90 11.66 -8.07
N ASN A 237 -5.12 11.04 -8.94
CA ASN A 237 -4.50 11.67 -10.10
C ASN A 237 -4.96 10.92 -11.36
N SER A 238 -5.24 11.68 -12.42
CA SER A 238 -5.71 11.17 -13.72
C SER A 238 -4.71 11.45 -14.85
#